data_AF-A0A9Q1BI49-F1
#
_entry.id   AF-A0A9Q1BI49-F1
#
_cell.length_a   1.000
_cell.length_b   1.000
_cell.length_c   1.000
_cell.angle_alpha   90.00
_cell.angle_beta   90.00
_cell.angle_gamma   90.00
#
_symmetry.space_group_name_H-M   'P 1'
#
loop_
_entity.id
_entity.type
_entity.pdbx_description
1 polymer ?
#
loop_
_entity_poly.entity_id
_entity_poly.type
_entity_poly.pdbx_seq_one_letter_code
_entity_poly.pdbx_strand_id
1 'polypeptide(L)'
;MALSWSKEIIFSKKTWLFVGAAGVLGTALYTAYRLNKIAQRQRMLREAPEKRVLVLGLDGAGKSSLLQHMNSGDSASALKPTNGFSVISIQNEGVALNIWEVGGGETIRSYWENFLQGTELLVYVVDAADEARFSLAKEELEKLLADPLLKGVPVVVVANKQDQPDAKQGGDILEALGMEVETSERDVHIIETHTAEDSASLEEIEKLKDMMRTLWPKD
;
A
#
# COMPACT_ATOMS: atom_id res chain seq x y z
N MET A 1 -45.66 -27.18 -53.24
CA MET A 1 -45.91 -28.28 -52.29
C MET A 1 -44.65 -28.46 -51.47
N ALA A 2 -44.64 -27.90 -50.25
CA ALA A 2 -43.45 -27.78 -49.42
C ALA A 2 -43.09 -29.13 -48.78
N LEU A 3 -41.83 -29.53 -48.97
CA LEU A 3 -41.22 -30.71 -48.34
C LEU A 3 -40.90 -30.40 -46.87
N SER A 4 -41.51 -31.20 -45.99
CA SER A 4 -40.94 -31.82 -44.78
C SER A 4 -39.74 -31.14 -44.16
N TRP A 5 -39.90 -30.59 -42.95
CA TRP A 5 -39.04 -30.91 -41.80
C TRP A 5 -39.87 -30.82 -40.51
N SER A 6 -40.31 -31.97 -40.01
CA SER A 6 -40.76 -32.14 -38.63
C SER A 6 -39.54 -32.33 -37.73
N LYS A 7 -39.32 -31.39 -36.82
CA LYS A 7 -38.63 -31.66 -35.54
C LYS A 7 -39.28 -30.82 -34.46
N GLU A 8 -40.51 -31.17 -34.10
CA GLU A 8 -41.03 -30.79 -32.79
C GLU A 8 -40.22 -31.56 -31.76
N ILE A 9 -39.36 -30.83 -31.04
CA ILE A 9 -38.70 -31.36 -29.85
C ILE A 9 -39.78 -31.42 -28.76
N ILE A 10 -40.39 -32.59 -28.59
CA ILE A 10 -41.42 -32.82 -27.57
C ILE A 10 -40.72 -32.86 -26.20
N PHE A 11 -40.67 -31.72 -25.51
CA PHE A 11 -40.28 -31.66 -24.10
C PHE A 11 -41.50 -31.83 -23.20
N SER A 12 -41.53 -32.91 -22.43
CA SER A 12 -42.55 -33.24 -21.43
C SER A 12 -42.59 -32.22 -20.28
N LYS A 13 -43.75 -32.05 -19.62
CA LYS A 13 -43.86 -31.27 -18.37
C LYS A 13 -42.91 -31.78 -17.27
N LYS A 14 -42.61 -33.08 -17.25
CA LYS A 14 -41.64 -33.67 -16.32
C LYS A 14 -40.21 -33.16 -16.59
N THR A 15 -39.81 -33.04 -17.86
CA THR A 15 -38.49 -32.49 -18.22
C THR A 15 -38.32 -31.03 -17.81
N TRP A 16 -39.36 -30.20 -17.90
CA TRP A 16 -39.32 -28.82 -17.39
C TRP A 16 -39.20 -28.74 -15.86
N LEU A 17 -39.86 -29.64 -15.12
CA LEU A 17 -39.70 -29.77 -13.66
C LEU A 17 -38.28 -30.19 -13.27
N PHE A 18 -37.66 -31.13 -13.99
CA PHE A 18 -36.29 -31.57 -13.73
C PHE A 18 -35.27 -30.46 -14.04
N VAL A 19 -35.42 -29.74 -15.16
CA VAL A 19 -34.55 -28.61 -15.51
C VAL A 19 -34.68 -27.46 -14.49
N GLY A 20 -35.91 -27.16 -14.05
CA GLY A 20 -36.16 -26.15 -13.01
C GLY A 20 -35.55 -26.54 -11.66
N ALA A 21 -35.70 -27.79 -11.22
CA ALA A 21 -35.12 -28.28 -9.97
C ALA A 21 -33.58 -28.27 -9.98
N ALA A 22 -32.96 -28.67 -11.10
CA ALA A 22 -31.51 -28.64 -11.27
C ALA A 22 -30.94 -27.21 -11.26
N GLY A 23 -31.65 -26.24 -11.87
CA GLY A 23 -31.26 -24.82 -11.83
C GLY A 23 -31.31 -24.22 -10.42
N VAL A 24 -32.33 -24.56 -9.62
CA VAL A 24 -32.44 -24.12 -8.22
C VAL A 24 -31.34 -24.73 -7.36
N LEU A 25 -31.09 -26.04 -7.49
CA LEU A 25 -30.00 -26.74 -6.78
C LEU A 25 -28.62 -26.20 -7.17
N GLY A 26 -28.36 -25.97 -8.45
CA GLY A 26 -27.11 -25.39 -8.94
C GLY A 26 -26.89 -23.97 -8.40
N THR A 27 -27.94 -23.14 -8.37
CA THR A 27 -27.86 -21.78 -7.81
C THR A 27 -27.61 -21.83 -6.30
N ALA A 28 -28.29 -22.72 -5.56
CA ALA A 28 -28.10 -22.88 -4.12
C ALA A 28 -26.70 -23.42 -3.77
N LEU A 29 -26.17 -24.38 -4.54
CA LEU A 29 -24.80 -24.87 -4.38
C LEU A 29 -23.77 -23.79 -4.71
N TYR A 30 -23.98 -23.02 -5.78
CA TYR A 30 -23.10 -21.92 -6.16
C TYR A 30 -23.11 -20.79 -5.12
N THR A 31 -24.27 -20.40 -4.60
CA THR A 31 -24.36 -19.39 -3.54
C THR A 31 -23.71 -19.88 -2.25
N ALA A 32 -23.93 -21.14 -1.84
CA ALA A 32 -23.27 -21.74 -0.69
C ALA A 32 -21.74 -21.78 -0.85
N TYR A 33 -21.24 -22.20 -2.02
CA TYR A 33 -19.81 -22.15 -2.35
C TYR A 33 -19.26 -20.72 -2.27
N ARG A 34 -19.98 -19.74 -2.84
CA ARG A 34 -19.55 -18.34 -2.87
C ARG A 34 -19.54 -17.71 -1.48
N LEU A 35 -20.52 -18.03 -0.63
CA LEU A 35 -20.57 -17.62 0.77
C LEU A 35 -19.44 -18.26 1.58
N ASN A 36 -19.20 -19.56 1.41
CA ASN A 36 -18.09 -20.24 2.08
C ASN A 36 -16.72 -19.64 1.67
N LYS A 37 -16.54 -19.33 0.39
CA LYS A 37 -15.32 -18.67 -0.13
C LYS A 37 -15.14 -17.27 0.43
N ILE A 38 -16.23 -16.48 0.55
CA ILE A 38 -16.19 -15.16 1.18
C ILE A 38 -15.86 -15.29 2.68
N ALA A 39 -16.49 -16.22 3.39
CA ALA A 39 -16.25 -16.46 4.81
C ALA A 39 -14.81 -16.92 5.08
N GLN A 40 -14.27 -17.82 4.26
CA GLN A 40 -12.86 -18.23 4.33
C GLN A 40 -11.93 -17.05 4.07
N ARG A 41 -12.21 -16.21 3.06
CA ARG A 41 -11.40 -15.02 2.79
C ARG A 41 -11.45 -14.03 3.96
N GLN A 42 -12.63 -13.76 4.53
CA GLN A 42 -12.76 -12.91 5.72
C GLN A 42 -12.03 -13.47 6.93
N ARG A 43 -12.01 -14.80 7.10
CA ARG A 43 -11.26 -15.45 8.16
C ARG A 43 -9.75 -15.31 7.96
N MET A 44 -9.25 -15.59 6.76
CA MET A 44 -7.84 -15.39 6.41
C MET A 44 -7.41 -13.93 6.61
N LEU A 45 -8.26 -12.96 6.27
CA LEU A 45 -7.98 -11.53 6.50
C LEU A 45 -7.91 -11.17 8.00
N ARG A 46 -8.71 -11.83 8.85
CA ARG A 46 -8.70 -11.62 10.31
C ARG A 46 -7.54 -12.31 11.02
N GLU A 47 -7.04 -13.39 10.44
CA GLU A 47 -5.93 -14.19 10.98
C GLU A 47 -4.58 -13.82 10.32
N ALA A 48 -4.58 -12.92 9.33
CA ALA A 48 -3.37 -12.42 8.68
C ALA A 48 -2.50 -11.68 9.70
N PRO A 49 -1.17 -11.91 9.72
CA PRO A 49 -0.28 -11.14 10.55
C PRO A 49 -0.41 -9.65 10.18
N GLU A 50 -0.66 -8.83 11.19
CA GLU A 50 -0.74 -7.38 11.04
C GLU A 50 0.64 -6.79 11.25
N LYS A 51 1.07 -5.93 10.32
CA LYS A 51 2.35 -5.24 10.35
C LYS A 51 2.16 -3.74 10.39
N ARG A 52 2.78 -3.07 11.35
CA ARG A 52 2.64 -1.62 11.52
C ARG A 52 3.72 -0.86 10.76
N VAL A 53 3.29 -0.09 9.77
CA VAL A 53 4.13 0.80 8.97
C VAL A 53 3.84 2.24 9.39
N LEU A 54 4.88 3.02 9.67
CA LEU A 54 4.75 4.45 9.92
C LEU A 54 5.28 5.23 8.72
N VAL A 55 4.50 6.16 8.18
CA VAL A 55 4.85 6.98 7.02
C VAL A 55 5.01 8.43 7.46
N LEU A 56 6.24 8.92 7.42
CA LEU A 56 6.64 10.28 7.79
C LEU A 56 7.39 10.97 6.66
N GLY A 57 7.69 12.25 6.84
CA GLY A 57 8.33 13.11 5.84
C GLY A 57 7.72 14.51 5.86
N LEU A 58 8.42 15.50 5.31
CA LEU A 58 7.97 16.88 5.33
C LEU A 58 6.63 17.08 4.60
N ASP A 59 5.93 18.17 4.90
CA ASP A 59 4.74 18.56 4.14
C ASP A 59 5.09 18.78 2.66
N GLY A 60 4.16 18.45 1.79
CA GLY A 60 4.38 18.50 0.34
C GLY A 60 5.22 17.36 -0.24
N ALA A 61 5.85 16.49 0.55
CA ALA A 61 6.67 15.37 0.03
C ALA A 61 5.89 14.32 -0.78
N GLY A 62 4.55 14.30 -0.67
CA GLY A 62 3.68 13.41 -1.45
C GLY A 62 3.26 12.12 -0.75
N LYS A 63 3.38 12.04 0.59
CA LYS A 63 2.93 10.90 1.41
C LYS A 63 1.50 10.43 1.07
N SER A 64 0.52 11.35 1.15
CA SER A 64 -0.88 11.00 0.91
C SER A 64 -1.12 10.55 -0.53
N SER A 65 -0.42 11.16 -1.50
CA SER A 65 -0.51 10.80 -2.92
C SER A 65 0.06 9.41 -3.19
N LEU A 66 1.23 9.10 -2.62
CA LEU A 66 1.84 7.78 -2.65
C LEU A 66 0.90 6.71 -2.08
N LEU A 67 0.29 6.98 -0.92
CA LEU A 67 -0.64 6.05 -0.27
C LEU A 67 -1.95 5.87 -1.06
N GLN A 68 -2.46 6.93 -1.68
CA GLN A 68 -3.61 6.81 -2.59
C GLN A 68 -3.29 5.91 -3.78
N HIS A 69 -2.10 6.06 -4.40
CA HIS A 69 -1.65 5.19 -5.49
C HIS A 69 -1.51 3.73 -5.03
N MET A 70 -0.97 3.49 -3.84
CA MET A 70 -0.85 2.14 -3.26
C MET A 70 -2.20 1.46 -3.02
N ASN A 71 -3.25 2.22 -2.68
CA ASN A 71 -4.56 1.69 -2.31
C ASN A 71 -5.50 1.41 -3.50
N SER A 72 -5.07 1.70 -4.75
CA SER A 72 -5.68 1.33 -6.05
C SER A 72 -7.20 1.14 -6.10
N GLY A 73 -7.98 2.04 -5.46
CA GLY A 73 -9.42 1.85 -5.30
C GLY A 73 -10.25 3.09 -4.96
N ASP A 74 -9.63 4.19 -4.52
CA ASP A 74 -10.36 5.44 -4.22
C ASP A 74 -10.02 6.54 -5.23
N SER A 75 -11.08 7.10 -5.83
CA SER A 75 -11.03 8.18 -6.79
C SER A 75 -10.21 9.37 -6.27
N ALA A 76 -9.40 9.95 -7.17
CA ALA A 76 -8.62 11.16 -6.95
C ALA A 76 -9.46 12.26 -6.29
N SER A 77 -9.34 12.39 -4.97
CA SER A 77 -9.90 13.49 -4.21
C SER A 77 -8.82 14.57 -4.08
N ALA A 78 -9.23 15.83 -4.13
CA ALA A 78 -8.29 16.95 -3.98
C ALA A 78 -7.57 16.83 -2.62
N LEU A 79 -6.30 16.44 -2.66
CA LEU A 79 -5.46 16.25 -1.48
C LEU A 79 -5.22 17.58 -0.80
N LYS A 80 -5.53 17.64 0.49
CA LYS A 80 -5.19 18.77 1.37
C LYS A 80 -4.06 18.36 2.30
N PRO A 81 -3.27 19.31 2.84
CA PRO A 81 -2.28 19.00 3.87
C PRO A 81 -2.92 18.24 5.03
N THR A 82 -2.33 17.11 5.40
CA THR A 82 -2.76 16.30 6.54
C THR A 82 -2.36 17.03 7.84
N ASN A 83 -3.35 17.55 8.58
CA ASN A 83 -3.14 18.27 9.85
C ASN A 83 -3.18 17.36 11.09
N GLY A 84 -3.19 16.03 10.88
CA GLY A 84 -3.29 15.03 11.94
C GLY A 84 -2.62 13.73 11.48
N PHE A 85 -3.37 12.63 11.49
CA PHE A 85 -2.92 11.34 10.97
C PHE A 85 -4.05 10.64 10.20
N SER A 86 -3.67 9.71 9.34
CA SER A 86 -4.55 8.79 8.62
C SER A 86 -4.08 7.36 8.85
N VAL A 87 -5.01 6.41 8.92
CA VAL A 87 -4.68 4.99 9.02
C VAL A 87 -5.37 4.26 7.89
N ILE A 88 -4.57 3.55 7.09
CA ILE A 88 -5.08 2.68 6.03
C ILE A 88 -4.57 1.25 6.27
N SER A 89 -5.42 0.27 5.99
CA SER A 89 -5.04 -1.14 6.05
C SER A 89 -5.03 -1.71 4.65
N ILE A 90 -3.84 -2.04 4.14
CA ILE A 90 -3.65 -2.62 2.80
C ILE A 90 -3.33 -4.10 2.95
N GLN A 91 -4.05 -4.94 2.22
CA GLN A 91 -3.76 -6.37 2.16
C GLN A 91 -2.71 -6.63 1.09
N ASN A 92 -1.56 -7.15 1.50
CA ASN A 92 -0.47 -7.49 0.60
C ASN A 92 -0.06 -8.96 0.81
N GLU A 93 -0.34 -9.82 -0.17
CA GLU A 93 0.02 -11.25 -0.17
C GLU A 93 -0.26 -12.05 1.13
N GLY A 94 -1.36 -11.74 1.81
CA GLY A 94 -1.75 -12.42 3.06
C GLY A 94 -1.17 -11.82 4.34
N VAL A 95 -0.51 -10.67 4.24
CA VAL A 95 -0.13 -9.81 5.37
C VAL A 95 -0.99 -8.54 5.34
N ALA A 96 -1.47 -8.11 6.49
CA ALA A 96 -2.19 -6.86 6.63
C ALA A 96 -1.22 -5.73 7.00
N LEU A 97 -1.00 -4.78 6.10
CA LEU A 97 -0.16 -3.61 6.34
C LEU A 97 -1.02 -2.49 6.93
N ASN A 98 -0.85 -2.24 8.23
CA ASN A 98 -1.48 -1.13 8.93
C ASN A 98 -0.57 0.10 8.82
N ILE A 99 -0.87 0.94 7.84
CA ILE A 99 -0.07 2.12 7.49
C ILE A 99 -0.62 3.34 8.22
N TRP A 100 0.22 3.95 9.04
CA TRP A 100 -0.03 5.18 9.77
C TRP A 100 0.66 6.33 9.05
N GLU A 101 -0.10 7.17 8.37
CA GLU A 101 0.40 8.41 7.79
C GLU A 101 0.24 9.55 8.79
N VAL A 102 1.29 10.32 9.03
CA VAL A 102 1.21 11.53 9.86
C VAL A 102 1.51 12.76 9.01
N GLY A 103 0.83 13.86 9.31
CA GLY A 103 1.09 15.16 8.71
C GLY A 103 2.55 15.60 8.85
N GLY A 104 3.08 16.34 7.87
CA GLY A 104 4.48 16.77 7.82
C GLY A 104 4.74 18.26 8.06
N GLY A 105 3.70 19.04 8.33
CA GLY A 105 3.85 20.47 8.59
C GLY A 105 4.58 20.73 9.91
N GLU A 106 5.24 21.88 10.02
CA GLU A 106 6.04 22.25 11.21
C GLU A 106 5.35 21.99 12.54
N THR A 107 4.09 22.44 12.71
CA THR A 107 3.33 22.23 13.95
C THR A 107 3.05 20.75 14.26
N ILE A 108 2.83 19.91 13.24
CA ILE A 108 2.46 18.50 13.45
C ILE A 108 3.70 17.60 13.62
N ARG A 109 4.87 18.03 13.10
CA ARG A 109 6.15 17.33 13.27
C ARG A 109 6.55 17.15 14.74
N SER A 110 6.24 18.12 15.60
CA SER A 110 6.48 18.00 17.05
C SER A 110 5.69 16.87 17.72
N TYR A 111 4.72 16.27 17.03
CA TYR A 111 3.92 15.15 17.56
C TYR A 111 4.31 13.80 16.97
N TRP A 112 5.29 13.73 16.04
CA TRP A 112 5.70 12.48 15.40
C TRP A 112 6.13 11.40 16.40
N GLU A 113 6.80 11.78 17.50
CA GLU A 113 7.23 10.88 18.57
C GLU A 113 6.07 10.05 19.17
N ASN A 114 4.85 10.60 19.18
CA ASN A 114 3.67 9.92 19.72
C ASN A 114 3.21 8.73 18.86
N PHE A 115 3.73 8.60 17.64
CA PHE A 115 3.37 7.54 16.70
C PHE A 115 4.45 6.46 16.56
N LEU A 116 5.58 6.56 17.27
CA LEU A 116 6.69 5.63 17.10
C LEU A 116 6.42 4.24 17.69
N GLN A 117 5.63 4.16 18.76
CA GLN A 117 5.40 2.92 19.48
C GLN A 117 4.82 1.81 18.58
N GLY A 118 5.49 0.66 18.56
CA GLY A 118 5.06 -0.51 17.79
C GLY A 118 5.27 -0.36 16.28
N THR A 119 6.02 0.65 15.82
CA THR A 119 6.45 0.72 14.41
C THR A 119 7.37 -0.44 14.10
N GLU A 120 7.05 -1.21 13.07
CA GLU A 120 7.90 -2.30 12.59
C GLU A 120 8.63 -1.95 11.28
N LEU A 121 8.19 -0.89 10.58
CA LEU A 121 8.85 -0.33 9.41
C LEU A 121 8.59 1.18 9.36
N LEU A 122 9.65 1.98 9.19
CA LEU A 122 9.53 3.40 8.90
C LEU A 122 9.68 3.64 7.40
N VAL A 123 8.68 4.28 6.79
CA VAL A 123 8.76 4.82 5.44
C VAL A 123 8.94 6.34 5.55
N TYR A 124 10.05 6.86 5.06
CA TYR A 124 10.38 8.28 5.10
C TYR A 124 10.35 8.86 3.69
N VAL A 125 9.33 9.68 3.40
CA VAL A 125 9.09 10.23 2.06
C VAL A 125 9.76 11.59 1.92
N VAL A 126 10.57 11.75 0.87
CA VAL A 126 11.29 12.97 0.53
C VAL A 126 10.87 13.46 -0.85
N ASP A 127 10.64 14.76 -0.98
CA ASP A 127 10.46 15.40 -2.28
C ASP A 127 11.82 15.51 -2.97
N ALA A 128 12.10 14.67 -3.96
CA ALA A 128 13.40 14.62 -4.62
C ALA A 128 13.78 15.92 -5.33
N ALA A 129 12.81 16.76 -5.67
CA ALA A 129 13.06 18.03 -6.36
C ALA A 129 13.23 19.23 -5.42
N ASP A 130 13.04 19.05 -4.11
CA ASP A 130 13.11 20.12 -3.11
C ASP A 130 14.41 20.05 -2.28
N GLU A 131 15.53 20.18 -2.99
CA GLU A 131 16.88 20.13 -2.41
C GLU A 131 17.06 21.14 -1.25
N ALA A 132 16.40 22.30 -1.33
CA ALA A 132 16.47 23.34 -0.30
C ALA A 132 15.96 22.85 1.08
N ARG A 133 15.11 21.83 1.12
CA ARG A 133 14.58 21.25 2.36
C ARG A 133 15.25 19.95 2.79
N PHE A 134 16.26 19.46 2.08
CA PHE A 134 16.97 18.23 2.46
C PHE A 134 17.63 18.33 3.84
N SER A 135 18.23 19.47 4.17
CA SER A 135 18.82 19.69 5.50
C SER A 135 17.77 19.59 6.62
N LEU A 136 16.57 20.12 6.40
CA LEU A 136 15.48 20.01 7.35
C LEU A 136 14.94 18.57 7.45
N ALA A 137 14.81 17.88 6.31
CA ALA A 137 14.40 16.49 6.28
C ALA A 137 15.39 15.59 7.05
N LYS A 138 16.69 15.81 6.85
CA LYS A 138 17.75 15.15 7.61
C LYS A 138 17.61 15.38 9.11
N GLU A 139 17.51 16.64 9.54
CA GLU A 139 17.42 16.98 10.97
C GLU A 139 16.22 16.28 11.64
N GLU A 140 15.06 16.26 10.96
CA GLU A 140 13.88 15.58 11.48
C GLU A 140 14.02 14.06 11.48
N LEU A 141 14.65 13.48 10.45
CA LEU A 141 14.94 12.04 10.42
C LEU A 141 15.91 11.63 11.54
N GLU A 142 16.98 12.40 11.76
CA GLU A 142 17.94 12.15 12.85
C GLU A 142 17.27 12.18 14.22
N LYS A 143 16.37 13.16 14.47
CA LYS A 143 15.57 13.21 15.70
C LYS A 143 14.73 11.93 15.90
N LEU A 144 14.08 11.45 14.85
CA LEU A 144 13.29 10.21 14.91
C LEU A 144 14.18 8.99 15.20
N LEU A 145 15.29 8.86 14.48
CA LEU A 145 16.17 7.68 14.59
C LEU A 145 16.96 7.62 15.90
N ALA A 146 17.09 8.74 16.61
CA ALA A 146 17.62 8.79 17.97
C ALA A 146 16.69 8.18 19.02
N ASP A 147 15.39 8.02 18.71
CA ASP A 147 14.42 7.44 19.64
C ASP A 147 14.64 5.91 19.80
N PRO A 148 14.75 5.39 21.04
CA PRO A 148 14.92 3.97 21.30
C PRO A 148 13.81 3.07 20.72
N LEU A 149 12.59 3.58 20.54
CA LEU A 149 11.47 2.85 19.95
C LEU A 149 11.71 2.50 18.48
N LEU A 150 12.55 3.27 17.78
CA LEU A 150 12.95 2.96 16.42
C LEU A 150 14.24 2.15 16.36
N LYS A 151 14.87 1.75 17.47
CA LYS A 151 16.11 0.97 17.40
C LYS A 151 15.89 -0.35 16.65
N GLY A 152 16.67 -0.58 15.59
CA GLY A 152 16.60 -1.79 14.76
C GLY A 152 15.42 -1.86 13.78
N VAL A 153 14.54 -0.86 13.76
CA VAL A 153 13.42 -0.79 12.81
C VAL A 153 13.97 -0.50 11.39
N PRO A 154 13.68 -1.28 10.35
CA PRO A 154 14.11 -0.96 8.99
C PRO A 154 13.55 0.38 8.52
N VAL A 155 14.27 1.06 7.63
CA VAL A 155 13.87 2.34 7.05
C VAL A 155 13.86 2.24 5.53
N VAL A 156 12.74 2.62 4.91
CA VAL A 156 12.63 2.81 3.47
C VAL A 156 12.54 4.30 3.20
N VAL A 157 13.56 4.86 2.57
CA VAL A 157 13.52 6.22 2.03
C VAL A 157 12.81 6.18 0.67
N VAL A 158 11.77 6.98 0.51
CA VAL A 158 11.08 7.14 -0.76
C VAL A 158 11.50 8.49 -1.37
N ALA A 159 12.33 8.44 -2.38
CA ALA A 159 12.74 9.59 -3.19
C ALA A 159 11.65 9.88 -4.22
N ASN A 160 10.63 10.64 -3.79
CA ASN A 160 9.41 10.86 -4.56
C ASN A 160 9.52 12.05 -5.53
N LYS A 161 8.62 12.10 -6.52
CA LYS A 161 8.53 13.14 -7.56
C LYS A 161 9.68 13.14 -8.57
N GLN A 162 10.14 11.94 -8.94
CA GLN A 162 11.18 11.73 -9.96
C GLN A 162 10.78 12.21 -11.37
N ASP A 163 9.50 12.54 -11.57
CA ASP A 163 9.00 13.19 -12.79
C ASP A 163 9.42 14.66 -12.92
N GLN A 164 9.92 15.29 -11.86
CA GLN A 164 10.32 16.69 -11.86
C GLN A 164 11.74 16.90 -12.39
N PRO A 165 12.00 18.01 -13.11
CA PRO A 165 13.29 18.25 -13.77
C PRO A 165 14.45 18.39 -12.78
N ASP A 166 14.19 18.87 -11.57
CA ASP A 166 15.21 19.09 -10.54
C ASP A 166 15.33 17.91 -9.55
N ALA A 167 14.66 16.79 -9.83
CA ALA A 167 14.66 15.62 -8.97
C ALA A 167 16.05 15.00 -8.83
N LYS A 168 16.48 14.82 -7.58
CA LYS A 168 17.74 14.14 -7.23
C LYS A 168 17.57 12.64 -7.26
N GLN A 169 18.65 11.95 -7.62
CA GLN A 169 18.69 10.50 -7.61
C GLN A 169 18.75 10.00 -6.17
N GLY A 170 18.37 8.75 -5.95
CA GLY A 170 18.28 8.16 -4.62
C GLY A 170 19.62 8.20 -3.87
N GLY A 171 20.73 7.95 -4.55
CA GLY A 171 22.06 8.03 -3.94
C GLY A 171 22.36 9.40 -3.32
N ASP A 172 22.09 10.48 -4.06
CA ASP A 172 22.29 11.85 -3.61
C ASP A 172 21.39 12.18 -2.40
N ILE A 173 20.16 11.64 -2.39
CA ILE A 173 19.22 11.84 -1.28
C ILE A 173 19.69 11.09 -0.03
N LEU A 174 20.17 9.85 -0.16
CA LEU A 174 20.72 9.10 0.98
C LEU A 174 21.92 9.81 1.58
N GLU A 175 22.84 10.31 0.74
CA GLU A 175 23.98 11.11 1.19
C GLU A 175 23.50 12.38 1.92
N ALA A 176 22.57 13.12 1.32
CA ALA A 176 22.02 14.35 1.91
C ALA A 176 21.30 14.10 3.25
N LEU A 177 20.72 12.93 3.45
CA LEU A 177 20.09 12.51 4.71
C LEU A 177 21.09 11.91 5.72
N GLY A 178 22.34 11.66 5.33
CA GLY A 178 23.31 10.94 6.17
C GLY A 178 22.98 9.46 6.37
N MET A 179 22.28 8.85 5.41
CA MET A 179 21.77 7.47 5.45
C MET A 179 22.57 6.57 4.52
N GLU A 180 23.88 6.50 4.73
CA GLU A 180 24.77 5.62 3.96
C GLU A 180 24.48 4.14 4.28
N VAL A 181 24.12 3.36 3.26
CA VAL A 181 23.70 1.95 3.42
C VAL A 181 24.83 1.09 3.98
N GLU A 182 26.08 1.30 3.56
CA GLU A 182 27.22 0.46 3.96
C GLU A 182 27.69 0.70 5.40
N THR A 183 27.42 1.88 5.97
CA THR A 183 27.89 2.28 7.30
C THR A 183 26.77 2.24 8.35
N SER A 184 25.53 2.06 7.92
CA SER A 184 24.37 1.97 8.80
C SER A 184 24.28 0.61 9.49
N GLU A 185 24.19 0.60 10.82
CA GLU A 185 23.82 -0.59 11.60
C GLU A 185 22.34 -1.01 11.41
N ARG A 186 21.58 -0.16 10.72
CA ARG A 186 20.16 -0.31 10.44
C ARG A 186 19.96 -0.71 8.98
N ASP A 187 18.98 -1.57 8.74
CA ASP A 187 18.56 -1.93 7.40
C ASP A 187 17.87 -0.75 6.70
N VAL A 188 18.56 -0.16 5.72
CA VAL A 188 18.15 1.05 5.01
C VAL A 188 18.01 0.74 3.53
N HIS A 189 16.85 1.08 2.99
CA HIS A 189 16.54 0.92 1.57
C HIS A 189 16.10 2.23 0.98
N ILE A 190 16.28 2.36 -0.34
CA ILE A 190 15.75 3.48 -1.10
C ILE A 190 14.96 3.01 -2.30
N ILE A 191 13.88 3.73 -2.58
CA ILE A 191 13.14 3.60 -3.82
C ILE A 191 12.83 4.99 -4.39
N GLU A 192 13.04 5.11 -5.69
CA GLU A 192 12.68 6.26 -6.50
C GLU A 192 11.25 6.07 -6.99
N THR A 193 10.40 7.07 -6.78
CA THR A 193 8.99 6.98 -7.15
C THR A 193 8.49 8.26 -7.81
N HIS A 194 7.45 8.13 -8.60
CA HIS A 194 6.64 9.26 -9.04
C HIS A 194 5.14 8.92 -8.97
N THR A 195 4.31 9.96 -9.04
CA THR A 195 2.86 9.83 -8.83
C THR A 195 2.12 10.15 -10.14
N ALA A 196 2.43 9.40 -11.21
CA ALA A 196 1.68 9.41 -12.46
C ALA A 196 0.77 8.18 -12.57
N GLU A 197 -0.29 8.26 -13.39
CA GLU A 197 -1.13 7.11 -13.76
C GLU A 197 -0.50 6.37 -14.96
N ASP A 198 0.76 5.95 -14.83
CA ASP A 198 1.46 5.19 -15.87
C ASP A 198 1.99 3.84 -15.36
N SER A 199 2.47 3.01 -16.29
CA SER A 199 2.95 1.66 -15.95
C SER A 199 4.21 1.67 -15.09
N ALA A 200 5.05 2.70 -15.20
CA ALA A 200 6.30 2.79 -14.44
C ALA A 200 6.00 3.09 -12.97
N SER A 201 5.13 4.06 -12.70
CA SER A 201 4.60 4.36 -11.37
C SER A 201 3.97 3.12 -10.72
N LEU A 202 3.19 2.32 -11.47
CA LEU A 202 2.63 1.08 -10.93
C LEU A 202 3.70 0.05 -10.55
N GLU A 203 4.74 -0.11 -11.36
CA GLU A 203 5.85 -1.03 -11.07
C GLU A 203 6.64 -0.59 -9.82
N GLU A 204 6.91 0.72 -9.69
CA GLU A 204 7.54 1.32 -8.52
C GLU A 204 6.71 1.08 -7.24
N ILE A 205 5.39 1.26 -7.31
CA ILE A 205 4.48 1.03 -6.20
C ILE A 205 4.43 -0.45 -5.79
N GLU A 206 4.40 -1.38 -6.76
CA GLU A 206 4.45 -2.81 -6.47
C GLU A 206 5.81 -3.21 -5.87
N LYS A 207 6.91 -2.63 -6.36
CA LYS A 207 8.24 -2.80 -5.75
C LYS A 207 8.27 -2.29 -4.31
N LEU A 208 7.69 -1.12 -4.02
CA LEU A 208 7.56 -0.62 -2.65
C LEU A 208 6.77 -1.59 -1.76
N LYS A 209 5.62 -2.10 -2.24
CA LYS A 209 4.81 -3.08 -1.49
C LYS A 209 5.60 -4.35 -1.19
N ASP A 210 6.36 -4.87 -2.16
CA ASP A 210 7.18 -6.07 -1.97
C ASP A 210 8.36 -5.82 -1.02
N MET A 211 9.01 -4.66 -1.13
CA MET A 211 10.04 -4.24 -0.18
C MET A 211 9.48 -4.19 1.24
N MET A 212 8.35 -3.49 1.44
CA MET A 212 7.72 -3.41 2.76
C MET A 212 7.52 -4.81 3.35
N ARG A 213 6.96 -5.74 2.56
CA ARG A 213 6.72 -7.14 2.95
C ARG A 213 7.99 -7.92 3.32
N THR A 214 9.09 -7.71 2.62
CA THR A 214 10.32 -8.52 2.78
C THR A 214 11.21 -8.06 3.92
N LEU A 215 11.03 -6.83 4.41
CA LEU A 215 11.83 -6.24 5.49
C LEU A 215 11.46 -6.76 6.89
N TRP A 216 10.39 -7.56 7.00
CA TRP A 216 10.08 -8.23 8.25
C TRP A 216 10.89 -9.53 8.39
N PRO A 217 11.49 -9.78 9.55
CA PRO A 217 12.07 -11.08 9.85
C PRO A 217 11.03 -12.17 9.61
N LYS A 218 11.39 -13.18 8.82
CA LYS A 218 10.61 -14.41 8.75
C LYS A 218 10.97 -15.21 10.00
N ASP A 219 9.99 -15.34 10.90
CA ASP A 219 10.06 -16.29 12.02
C ASP A 219 10.35 -17.72 11.53
#